data_AF-A0A8S3HI00-F1
#
_entry.id   AF-A0A8S3HI00-F1
#
_cell.length_a   1.000
_cell.length_b   1.000
_cell.length_c   1.000
_cell.angle_alpha   90.00
_cell.angle_beta   90.00
_cell.angle_gamma   90.00
#
_symmetry.space_group_name_H-M   'P 1'
#
loop_
_entity.id
_entity.type
_entity.pdbx_description
1 polymer ?
#
loop_
_entity_poly.entity_id
_entity_poly.type
_entity_poly.pdbx_seq_one_letter_code
_entity_poly.pdbx_strand_id
1 'polypeptide(L)'
;MVGIDAKNKHTLDNTYICSVCSLILLEPVQLINCGHRQCQSCLDTQHETSITCRQCQLKTSRNEEHLDESHSNLKCEYCDEEFNSIHRFNEHQVFVCQKRTVDCKLKDFGCDEKIGHDKMHEHYLTEHHQRVTVNVIRQMISKLNDSQIDNSFSQV
;
A
#
# COMPACT_ATOMS: atom_id res chain seq x y z
N MET A 1 1.93 -4.46 8.15
CA MET A 1 1.10 -5.09 7.10
C MET A 1 0.90 -6.54 7.49
N VAL A 2 -0.33 -7.08 7.45
CA VAL A 2 -0.64 -8.42 8.02
C VAL A 2 -0.58 -9.57 7.02
N GLY A 3 -0.68 -9.29 5.72
CA GLY A 3 -0.66 -10.26 4.62
C GLY A 3 -0.60 -9.51 3.28
N ILE A 4 -0.46 -10.24 2.18
CA ILE A 4 -0.35 -9.65 0.83
C ILE A 4 -1.73 -9.66 0.16
N ASP A 5 -2.21 -8.49 -0.23
CA ASP A 5 -3.42 -8.34 -1.03
C ASP A 5 -3.05 -8.28 -2.52
N ALA A 6 -3.13 -9.44 -3.18
CA ALA A 6 -2.87 -9.58 -4.61
C ALA A 6 -4.12 -10.10 -5.33
N LYS A 7 -4.25 -9.75 -6.62
CA LYS A 7 -5.42 -10.03 -7.45
C LYS A 7 -5.77 -11.51 -7.47
N ASN A 8 -4.75 -12.36 -7.52
CA ASN A 8 -4.87 -13.79 -7.67
C ASN A 8 -5.08 -14.54 -6.34
N LYS A 9 -5.29 -13.85 -5.20
CA LYS A 9 -5.50 -14.50 -3.90
C LYS A 9 -6.59 -15.58 -3.92
N HIS A 10 -7.67 -15.36 -4.66
CA HIS A 10 -8.79 -16.29 -4.77
C HIS A 10 -8.51 -17.52 -5.66
N THR A 11 -7.42 -17.49 -6.42
CA THR A 11 -7.00 -18.58 -7.32
C THR A 11 -5.88 -19.43 -6.71
N LEU A 12 -5.29 -18.98 -5.61
CA LEU A 12 -4.26 -19.72 -4.91
C LEU A 12 -4.89 -20.79 -4.02
N ASP A 13 -4.13 -21.87 -3.83
CA ASP A 13 -4.50 -22.89 -2.86
C ASP A 13 -4.57 -22.31 -1.44
N ASN A 14 -5.49 -22.82 -0.61
CA ASN A 14 -5.69 -22.36 0.76
C ASN A 14 -4.41 -22.46 1.62
N THR A 15 -3.46 -23.31 1.25
CA THR A 15 -2.12 -23.42 1.89
C THR A 15 -1.26 -22.17 1.74
N TYR A 16 -1.62 -21.24 0.85
CA TYR A 16 -0.98 -19.92 0.70
C TYR A 16 -1.78 -18.78 1.33
N ILE A 17 -2.96 -19.06 1.91
CA ILE A 17 -3.86 -18.05 2.47
C ILE A 17 -3.83 -18.11 3.99
N CYS A 18 -3.57 -16.98 4.62
CA CYS A 18 -3.56 -16.87 6.08
C CYS A 18 -4.97 -17.00 6.64
N SER A 19 -5.19 -17.95 7.56
CA SER A 19 -6.48 -18.15 8.24
C SER A 19 -6.90 -17.00 9.16
N VAL A 20 -6.00 -16.05 9.45
CA VAL A 20 -6.28 -14.89 10.33
C VAL A 20 -6.71 -13.68 9.52
N CYS A 21 -5.86 -13.24 8.58
CA CYS A 21 -6.11 -12.03 7.79
C CYS A 21 -6.82 -12.31 6.45
N SER A 22 -6.98 -13.58 6.06
CA SER A 22 -7.58 -14.01 4.78
C SER A 22 -6.87 -13.44 3.53
N LEU A 23 -5.61 -13.06 3.67
CA LEU A 23 -4.73 -12.58 2.61
C LEU A 23 -3.65 -13.63 2.31
N ILE A 24 -2.90 -13.44 1.22
CA ILE A 24 -1.76 -14.30 0.91
C ILE A 24 -0.71 -14.16 2.02
N LEU A 25 -0.12 -15.28 2.44
CA LEU A 25 0.83 -15.33 3.54
C LEU A 25 2.03 -14.39 3.29
N LEU A 26 2.26 -13.47 4.22
CA LEU A 26 3.45 -12.62 4.30
C LEU A 26 4.34 -13.17 5.41
N GLU A 27 5.59 -13.51 5.09
CA GLU A 27 6.52 -14.15 6.03
C GLU A 27 5.84 -15.36 6.71
N PRO A 28 5.50 -16.42 5.93
CA PRO A 28 4.74 -17.54 6.45
C PRO A 28 5.52 -18.27 7.53
N VAL A 29 4.83 -18.52 8.64
CA VAL A 29 5.31 -19.35 9.73
C VAL A 29 4.42 -20.59 9.81
N GLN A 30 5.05 -21.75 9.81
CA GLN A 30 4.40 -23.05 9.96
C GLN A 30 4.47 -23.49 11.42
N LEU A 31 3.30 -23.76 12.02
CA LEU A 31 3.20 -24.26 13.39
C LEU A 31 3.56 -25.76 13.42
N ILE A 32 4.57 -26.15 14.20
CA ILE A 32 5.13 -27.52 14.16
C ILE A 32 4.09 -28.59 14.53
N ASN A 33 3.24 -28.34 15.52
CA ASN A 33 2.29 -29.35 16.03
C ASN A 33 1.12 -29.66 15.08
N CYS A 34 0.84 -28.82 14.08
CA CYS A 34 -0.31 -29.00 13.21
C CYS A 34 -0.05 -28.73 11.72
N GLY A 35 1.11 -28.18 11.37
CA GLY A 35 1.50 -27.86 9.99
C GLY A 35 0.74 -26.71 9.34
N HIS A 36 -0.19 -26.05 10.05
CA HIS A 36 -0.90 -24.89 9.52
C HIS A 36 0.00 -23.66 9.49
N ARG A 37 -0.25 -22.80 8.50
CA ARG A 37 0.55 -21.61 8.22
C ARG A 37 -0.21 -20.34 8.57
N GLN A 38 0.51 -19.36 9.12
CA GLN A 38 0.00 -18.03 9.43
C GLN A 38 1.09 -17.00 9.11
N CYS A 39 0.72 -15.74 8.83
CA CYS A 39 1.71 -14.68 8.70
C CYS A 39 2.40 -14.44 10.04
N GLN A 40 3.71 -14.18 10.04
CA GLN A 40 4.46 -13.88 11.27
C GLN A 40 3.78 -12.76 12.08
N SER A 41 3.44 -11.66 11.43
CA SER A 41 2.72 -10.54 12.07
C SER A 41 1.35 -10.92 12.63
N CYS A 42 0.65 -11.90 12.04
CA CYS A 42 -0.62 -12.41 12.58
C CYS A 42 -0.39 -13.27 13.83
N LEU A 43 0.70 -14.04 13.88
CA LEU A 43 1.10 -14.79 15.08
C LEU A 43 1.54 -13.85 16.21
N ASP A 44 2.26 -12.77 15.88
CA ASP A 44 2.77 -11.82 16.86
C ASP A 44 1.67 -11.09 17.66
N THR A 45 0.47 -10.98 17.11
CA THR A 45 -0.70 -10.44 17.85
C THR A 45 -1.13 -11.32 19.02
N GLN A 46 -0.68 -12.57 19.08
CA GLN A 46 -0.94 -13.45 20.22
C GLN A 46 0.07 -13.13 21.33
N HIS A 47 -0.36 -12.36 22.33
CA HIS A 47 0.46 -11.94 23.48
C HIS A 47 0.70 -13.05 24.52
N GLU A 48 0.44 -14.31 24.17
CA GLU A 48 0.57 -15.46 25.06
C GLU A 48 1.92 -16.16 24.86
N THR A 49 2.40 -16.84 25.90
CA THR A 49 3.59 -17.70 25.84
C THR A 49 3.36 -18.94 24.95
N SER A 50 2.09 -19.32 24.76
CA SER A 50 1.66 -20.35 23.82
C SER A 50 0.89 -19.71 22.66
N ILE A 51 1.19 -20.15 21.44
CA ILE A 51 0.45 -19.75 20.24
C ILE A 51 -0.63 -20.77 19.96
N THR A 52 -1.85 -20.30 19.74
CA THR A 52 -2.99 -21.12 19.37
C THR A 52 -3.20 -21.02 17.87
N CYS A 53 -3.18 -22.16 17.19
CA CYS A 53 -3.49 -22.26 15.77
C CYS A 53 -4.95 -21.82 15.53
N ARG A 54 -5.17 -20.77 14.74
CA ARG A 54 -6.54 -20.28 14.47
C ARG A 54 -7.35 -21.20 13.56
N GLN A 55 -6.70 -22.15 12.89
CA GLN A 55 -7.35 -23.08 11.97
C GLN A 55 -7.84 -24.36 12.66
N CYS A 56 -7.04 -24.94 13.58
CA CYS A 56 -7.38 -26.19 14.26
C CYS A 56 -7.41 -26.11 15.79
N GLN A 57 -7.15 -24.94 16.37
CA GLN A 57 -7.12 -24.67 17.81
C GLN A 57 -6.06 -25.44 18.62
N LEU A 58 -5.12 -26.11 17.96
CA LEU A 58 -3.97 -26.72 18.63
C LEU A 58 -3.01 -25.64 19.14
N LYS A 59 -2.52 -25.84 20.37
CA LYS A 59 -1.52 -24.97 20.99
C LYS A 59 -0.10 -25.44 20.65
N THR A 60 0.79 -24.50 20.39
CA THR A 60 2.22 -24.72 20.19
C THR A 60 3.00 -23.70 21.00
N SER A 61 4.22 -24.01 21.40
CA SER A 61 5.08 -22.97 21.97
C SER A 61 5.62 -22.08 20.85
N ARG A 62 5.83 -20.79 21.14
CA ARG A 62 6.37 -19.81 20.17
C ARG A 62 7.79 -20.17 19.69
N ASN A 63 8.53 -20.96 20.47
CA ASN A 63 9.87 -21.43 20.11
C ASN A 63 9.85 -22.65 19.17
N GLU A 64 8.70 -23.28 18.97
CA GLU A 64 8.49 -24.46 18.12
C GLU A 64 7.84 -24.05 16.78
N GLU A 65 8.34 -22.99 16.16
CA GLU A 65 7.84 -22.50 14.88
C GLU A 65 8.89 -22.72 13.78
N HIS A 66 8.44 -23.15 12.60
CA HIS A 66 9.31 -23.26 11.43
C HIS A 66 9.00 -22.12 10.45
N LEU A 67 10.02 -21.38 10.01
CA LEU A 67 9.87 -20.33 9.00
C LEU A 67 9.82 -20.99 7.61
N ASP A 68 8.74 -20.80 6.87
CA ASP A 68 8.59 -21.32 5.51
C ASP A 68 9.04 -20.23 4.52
N GLU A 69 9.87 -20.59 3.56
CA GLU A 69 10.36 -19.68 2.51
C GLU A 69 9.57 -19.82 1.19
N SER A 70 8.56 -20.70 1.14
CA SER A 70 7.76 -20.91 -0.07
C SER A 70 6.85 -19.72 -0.36
N HIS A 71 7.02 -19.12 -1.54
CA HIS A 71 6.17 -18.06 -2.04
C HIS A 71 5.50 -18.48 -3.36
N SER A 72 4.21 -18.20 -3.48
CA SER A 72 3.45 -18.33 -4.72
C SER A 72 3.65 -17.10 -5.61
N ASN A 73 3.45 -17.26 -6.92
CA ASN A 73 3.49 -16.13 -7.85
C ASN A 73 2.35 -15.15 -7.54
N LEU A 74 2.68 -13.88 -7.36
CA LEU A 74 1.76 -12.79 -7.02
C LEU A 74 1.38 -12.02 -8.28
N LYS A 75 0.10 -11.67 -8.45
CA LYS A 75 -0.36 -10.84 -9.58
C LYS A 75 -0.81 -9.47 -9.11
N CYS A 76 -0.29 -8.42 -9.75
CA CYS A 76 -0.71 -7.06 -9.47
C CYS A 76 -2.19 -6.83 -9.83
N GLU A 77 -2.93 -6.19 -8.94
CA GLU A 77 -4.36 -5.86 -9.14
C GLU A 77 -4.61 -4.92 -10.31
N TYR A 78 -3.66 -4.03 -10.58
CA TYR A 78 -3.83 -2.92 -11.52
C TYR A 78 -3.24 -3.20 -12.90
N CYS A 79 -2.15 -3.95 -13.01
CA CYS A 79 -1.43 -4.14 -14.28
C CYS A 79 -1.26 -5.58 -14.75
N ASP A 80 -1.76 -6.57 -13.99
CA ASP A 80 -1.66 -8.01 -14.30
C ASP A 80 -0.23 -8.57 -14.39
N GLU A 81 0.80 -7.78 -14.05
CA GLU A 81 2.18 -8.27 -13.94
C GLU A 81 2.32 -9.32 -12.84
N GLU A 82 3.16 -10.32 -13.08
CA GLU A 82 3.42 -11.44 -12.16
C GLU A 82 4.79 -11.29 -11.49
N PHE A 83 4.82 -11.61 -10.19
CA PHE A 83 6.00 -11.47 -9.34
C PHE A 83 6.24 -12.75 -8.56
N ASN A 84 7.46 -13.27 -8.62
CA ASN A 84 7.92 -14.40 -7.81
C ASN A 84 8.60 -13.96 -6.50
N SER A 85 8.63 -12.65 -6.23
CA SER A 85 9.26 -12.06 -5.05
C SER A 85 8.32 -11.05 -4.43
N ILE A 86 8.05 -11.22 -3.13
CA ILE A 86 7.25 -10.31 -2.32
C ILE A 86 7.86 -8.90 -2.34
N HIS A 87 9.18 -8.79 -2.22
CA HIS A 87 9.88 -7.51 -2.25
C HIS A 87 9.60 -6.76 -3.56
N ARG A 88 9.81 -7.41 -4.70
CA ARG A 88 9.57 -6.80 -6.02
C ARG A 88 8.09 -6.46 -6.23
N PHE A 89 7.19 -7.28 -5.71
CA PHE A 89 5.74 -7.01 -5.75
C PHE A 89 5.38 -5.77 -4.93
N ASN A 90 5.89 -5.65 -3.71
CA ASN A 90 5.65 -4.50 -2.84
C ASN A 90 6.23 -3.21 -3.43
N GLU A 91 7.48 -3.24 -3.90
CA GLU A 91 8.08 -2.11 -4.60
C GLU A 91 7.24 -1.69 -5.80
N HIS A 92 6.73 -2.66 -6.57
CA HIS A 92 5.87 -2.39 -7.69
C HIS A 92 4.57 -1.69 -7.27
N GLN A 93 3.82 -2.23 -6.31
CA GLN A 93 2.55 -1.65 -5.86
C GLN A 93 2.71 -0.24 -5.30
N VAL A 94 3.83 0.03 -4.61
CA VAL A 94 4.05 1.32 -3.94
C VAL A 94 4.59 2.36 -4.92
N PHE A 95 5.59 2.03 -5.74
CA PHE A 95 6.37 3.03 -6.46
C PHE A 95 6.32 2.92 -7.99
N VAL A 96 6.02 1.74 -8.55
CA VAL A 96 6.24 1.49 -9.99
C VAL A 96 4.94 1.33 -10.77
N CYS A 97 3.88 0.86 -10.14
CA CYS A 97 2.66 0.46 -10.84
C CYS A 97 1.99 1.64 -11.56
N GLN A 98 2.23 1.77 -12.86
CA GLN A 98 1.70 2.86 -13.69
C GLN A 98 0.17 2.79 -13.82
N LYS A 99 -0.43 1.61 -13.70
CA LYS A 99 -1.90 1.46 -13.78
C LYS A 99 -2.62 1.66 -12.45
N ARG A 100 -1.89 1.88 -11.35
CA ARG A 100 -2.50 2.18 -10.06
C ARG A 100 -3.25 3.49 -10.13
N THR A 101 -4.47 3.51 -9.61
CA THR A 101 -5.24 4.75 -9.46
C THR A 101 -4.78 5.50 -8.21
N VAL A 102 -4.46 6.78 -8.37
CA VAL A 102 -4.02 7.67 -7.28
C VAL A 102 -4.87 8.95 -7.27
N ASP A 103 -4.96 9.56 -6.09
CA ASP A 103 -5.59 10.88 -5.96
C ASP A 103 -4.76 11.92 -6.72
N CYS A 104 -5.43 12.88 -7.35
CA CYS A 104 -4.77 14.03 -7.92
C CYS A 104 -3.96 14.81 -6.87
N LYS A 105 -2.75 15.26 -7.20
CA LYS A 105 -1.93 16.10 -6.29
C LYS A 105 -2.55 17.47 -6.02
N LEU A 106 -3.52 17.90 -6.82
CA LEU A 106 -4.26 19.15 -6.66
C LEU A 106 -5.62 18.94 -5.94
N LYS A 107 -5.79 17.81 -5.25
CA LYS A 107 -6.98 17.56 -4.42
C LYS A 107 -7.26 18.67 -3.42
N ASP A 108 -6.23 19.16 -2.75
CA ASP A 108 -6.34 20.28 -1.79
C ASP A 108 -6.72 21.62 -2.46
N PHE A 109 -6.70 21.67 -3.79
CA PHE A 109 -7.07 22.82 -4.60
C PHE A 109 -8.37 22.60 -5.41
N GLY A 110 -9.12 21.53 -5.08
CA GLY A 110 -10.46 21.27 -5.61
C GLY A 110 -10.56 20.24 -6.73
N CYS A 111 -9.53 19.43 -6.96
CA CYS A 111 -9.61 18.30 -7.90
C CYS A 111 -9.74 16.95 -7.18
N ASP A 112 -10.98 16.46 -7.05
CA ASP A 112 -11.28 15.18 -6.38
C ASP A 112 -11.15 13.95 -7.31
N GLU A 113 -10.63 14.13 -8.52
CA GLU A 113 -10.48 13.02 -9.47
C GLU A 113 -9.42 12.02 -9.02
N LYS A 114 -9.73 10.74 -9.26
CA LYS A 114 -8.82 9.61 -9.10
C LYS A 114 -8.41 9.10 -10.47
N ILE A 115 -7.11 9.13 -10.76
CA ILE A 115 -6.59 8.91 -12.11
C ILE A 115 -5.53 7.81 -12.06
N GLY A 116 -5.47 6.98 -13.11
CA GLY A 116 -4.33 6.08 -13.31
C GLY A 116 -3.02 6.87 -13.34
N HIS A 117 -1.98 6.37 -12.66
CA HIS A 117 -0.70 7.06 -12.59
C HIS A 117 -0.11 7.34 -13.99
N ASP A 118 -0.33 6.43 -14.93
CA ASP A 118 -0.02 6.54 -16.36
C ASP A 118 -0.70 7.73 -17.05
N LYS A 119 -1.94 8.04 -16.66
CA LYS A 119 -2.76 9.12 -17.22
C LYS A 119 -2.64 10.43 -16.46
N MET A 120 -1.86 10.48 -15.39
CA MET A 120 -1.73 11.68 -14.55
C MET A 120 -1.17 12.88 -15.33
N HIS A 121 -0.25 12.64 -16.28
CA HIS A 121 0.28 13.70 -17.13
C HIS A 121 -0.81 14.33 -18.01
N GLU A 122 -1.60 13.51 -18.71
CA GLU A 122 -2.71 13.97 -19.55
C GLU A 122 -3.79 14.69 -18.72
N HIS A 123 -4.05 14.20 -17.51
CA HIS A 123 -5.00 14.81 -16.58
C HIS A 123 -4.58 16.24 -16.15
N TYR A 124 -3.28 16.53 -16.00
CA TYR A 124 -2.81 17.90 -15.74
C TYR A 124 -3.03 18.87 -16.91
N LEU A 125 -3.22 18.35 -18.13
CA LEU A 125 -3.47 19.16 -19.32
C LEU A 125 -4.94 19.55 -19.48
N THR A 126 -5.84 19.05 -18.63
CA THR A 126 -7.27 19.39 -18.68
C THR A 126 -7.51 20.87 -18.37
N GLU A 127 -8.55 21.46 -18.96
CA GLU A 127 -8.89 22.86 -18.69
C GLU A 127 -9.17 23.14 -17.20
N HIS A 128 -9.76 22.16 -16.50
CA HIS A 128 -10.02 22.28 -15.07
C HIS A 128 -8.71 22.52 -14.30
N HIS A 129 -7.69 21.72 -14.57
CA HIS A 129 -6.38 21.88 -13.94
C HIS A 129 -5.63 23.13 -14.38
N GLN A 130 -5.72 23.52 -15.64
CA GLN A 130 -5.16 24.80 -16.07
C GLN A 130 -5.77 25.97 -15.29
N ARG A 131 -7.10 25.96 -15.03
CA ARG A 131 -7.77 26.96 -14.18
C ARG A 131 -7.29 26.91 -12.74
N VAL A 132 -7.17 25.72 -12.15
CA VAL A 132 -6.66 25.55 -10.77
C VAL A 132 -5.23 26.08 -10.67
N THR A 133 -4.33 25.71 -11.58
CA THR A 133 -2.95 26.18 -11.61
C THR A 133 -2.85 27.70 -11.73
N VAL A 134 -3.63 28.32 -12.62
CA VAL A 134 -3.66 29.79 -12.76
C VAL A 134 -4.13 30.46 -11.46
N ASN A 135 -5.12 29.89 -10.78
CA ASN A 135 -5.61 30.43 -9.51
C ASN A 135 -4.57 30.32 -8.40
N VAL A 136 -3.87 29.19 -8.30
CA VAL A 136 -2.76 29.00 -7.34
C VAL A 136 -1.64 30.01 -7.60
N ILE A 137 -1.23 30.18 -8.87
CA ILE A 137 -0.21 31.16 -9.26
C ILE A 137 -0.65 32.58 -8.90
N ARG A 138 -1.90 32.96 -9.18
CA ARG A 138 -2.44 34.29 -8.84
C ARG A 138 -2.38 34.54 -7.34
N GLN A 139 -2.76 33.57 -6.51
CA GLN A 139 -2.66 33.69 -5.05
C GLN A 139 -1.22 33.86 -4.57
N MET A 140 -0.26 33.13 -5.18
CA MET A 140 1.16 33.28 -4.85
C MET A 140 1.68 34.67 -5.21
N ILE A 141 1.32 35.20 -6.39
CA ILE A 141 1.72 36.55 -6.82
C ILE A 141 1.14 37.62 -5.90
N SER A 142 -0.15 37.52 -5.51
CA SER A 142 -0.75 38.46 -4.56
C SER A 142 0.02 38.48 -3.23
N LYS A 143 0.34 37.32 -2.67
CA LYS A 143 1.12 37.23 -1.43
C LYS A 143 2.53 37.82 -1.56
N LEU A 144 3.19 37.64 -2.70
CA LEU A 144 4.50 38.24 -2.96
C LEU A 144 4.43 39.78 -3.05
N ASN A 145 3.39 40.31 -3.69
CA ASN A 145 3.17 41.75 -3.76
C ASN A 145 2.87 42.35 -2.39
N ASP A 146 2.06 41.69 -1.58
CA ASP A 146 1.77 42.13 -0.20
C ASP A 146 3.05 42.13 0.68
N SER A 147 3.91 41.12 0.49
CA SER A 147 5.20 41.00 1.22
C SER A 147 6.22 42.10 0.87
N GLN A 148 6.14 42.67 -0.35
CA GLN A 148 7.01 43.77 -0.77
C GLN A 148 6.52 45.13 -0.26
N ILE A 149 5.22 45.28 -0.03
CA ILE A 149 4.63 46.50 0.52
C ILE A 149 4.99 46.66 2.00
N ASP A 150 5.01 45.58 2.79
CA ASP A 150 5.36 45.62 4.21
C ASP A 150 6.84 45.96 4.49
N ASN A 151 7.76 45.56 3.59
CA ASN A 151 9.18 45.92 3.70
C ASN A 151 9.48 47.40 3.36
N SER A 152 8.49 48.13 2.82
CA SER A 152 8.63 49.54 2.43
C SER A 152 8.28 50.52 3.56
N PHE A 153 7.73 50.04 4.68
CA PHE A 153 7.25 50.86 5.80
C PHE A 153 8.08 50.76 7.09
N SER A 154 9.20 50.03 7.09
CA SER A 154 10.09 49.88 8.27
C SER A 154 11.35 50.77 8.23
N GLN A 155 11.42 51.77 7.34
CA GLN A 155 12.48 52.78 7.30
C GLN A 155 11.89 54.20 7.22
N VAL A 156 11.20 54.65 8.28
CA VAL A 156 11.04 56.08 8.60
C VAL A 156 11.07 56.27 10.11
#